data_AF-A0AAE0Y9G1-F1
#
_entry.id   AF-A0AAE0Y9G1-F1
#
_cell.length_a   1.000
_cell.length_b   1.000
_cell.length_c   1.000
_cell.angle_alpha   90.00
_cell.angle_beta   90.00
_cell.angle_gamma   90.00
#
_symmetry.space_group_name_H-M   'P 1'
#
loop_
_entity.id
_entity.type
_entity.pdbx_description
1 polymer ?
#
loop_
_entity_poly.entity_id
_entity_poly.type
_entity_poly.pdbx_seq_one_letter_code
_entity_poly.pdbx_strand_id
1 'polypeptide(L)'
;MKIDSDIVLFSTPPLLHQLYRSGHVFIDGTFKFCRTFYLQIYSLHVWENGIYLPCAFLLLLDKRQSTYERVLTVLHSECFEQQTAFKPEYIHLDLEVGMMNAFKTSFPSSTIKPCQYRIAQTRYRFINQVLLSLVYKSGVRGDHTAKWLKTCFVLTALDPDNFENAFHFTLIAEVPEIQSGDRFDQFLVCLHNNYRWKTSKFTPSLWASQDTHLRRNNAYEACHSRFAKSFKSPHTNVF
;
A
#
# COMPACT_ATOMS: atom_id res chain seq x y z
N MET A 1 26.32 -3.85 2.05
CA MET A 1 25.82 -3.37 0.76
C MET A 1 26.12 -4.44 -0.26
N LYS A 2 25.11 -4.98 -0.95
CA LYS A 2 25.26 -5.96 -2.02
C LYS A 2 24.71 -5.38 -3.31
N ILE A 3 25.35 -5.70 -4.43
CA ILE A 3 24.97 -5.23 -5.76
C ILE A 3 24.71 -6.46 -6.61
N ASP A 4 23.49 -6.58 -7.15
CA ASP A 4 23.15 -7.56 -8.17
C ASP A 4 22.64 -6.83 -9.40
N SER A 5 23.52 -6.74 -10.41
CA SER A 5 23.36 -5.97 -11.64
C SER A 5 22.89 -4.53 -11.39
N ASP A 6 21.57 -4.31 -11.32
CA ASP A 6 20.92 -3.01 -11.23
C ASP A 6 20.21 -2.77 -9.88
N ILE A 7 20.30 -3.74 -8.96
CA ILE A 7 19.66 -3.69 -7.65
C ILE A 7 20.74 -3.52 -6.60
N VAL A 8 20.64 -2.46 -5.82
CA VAL A 8 21.56 -2.21 -4.70
C VAL A 8 20.82 -2.41 -3.39
N LEU A 9 21.22 -3.42 -2.61
CA LEU A 9 20.68 -3.74 -1.30
C LEU A 9 21.53 -3.10 -0.18
N PHE A 10 20.86 -2.29 0.64
CA PHE A 10 21.37 -1.74 1.88
C PHE A 10 20.69 -2.40 3.07
N SER A 11 21.45 -3.17 3.83
CA SER A 11 21.04 -3.76 5.11
C SER A 11 22.27 -4.23 5.89
N THR A 12 22.04 -4.72 7.10
CA THR A 12 23.02 -5.41 7.94
C THR A 12 22.51 -6.81 8.28
N PRO A 13 23.38 -7.79 8.55
CA PRO A 13 22.94 -9.15 8.90
C PRO A 13 21.94 -9.21 10.06
N PRO A 14 22.09 -8.45 11.17
CA PRO A 14 21.09 -8.43 12.25
C PRO A 14 19.71 -7.94 11.78
N LEU A 15 19.65 -6.92 10.92
CA LEU A 15 18.39 -6.39 10.40
C LEU A 15 17.71 -7.36 9.43
N LEU A 16 18.48 -8.03 8.58
CA LEU A 16 17.96 -9.09 7.70
C LEU A 16 17.46 -10.28 8.51
N HIS A 17 18.17 -10.68 9.56
CA HIS A 17 17.72 -11.74 10.46
C HIS A 17 16.38 -11.37 11.13
N GLN A 18 16.20 -10.11 11.54
CA GLN A 18 14.92 -9.60 12.06
C GLN A 18 13.81 -9.68 11.01
N LEU A 19 14.12 -9.28 9.77
CA LEU A 19 13.19 -9.35 8.63
C LEU A 19 12.71 -10.78 8.38
N TYR A 20 13.63 -11.73 8.33
CA TYR A 20 13.33 -13.11 7.95
C TYR A 20 12.52 -13.86 9.00
N ARG A 21 12.67 -13.50 10.28
CA ARG A 21 11.92 -14.11 11.39
C ARG A 21 10.55 -13.50 11.63
N SER A 22 10.25 -12.35 11.04
CA SER A 22 8.99 -11.67 11.25
C SER A 22 7.86 -12.33 10.46
N GLY A 23 6.73 -12.60 11.13
CA GLY A 23 5.50 -13.01 10.46
C GLY A 23 4.88 -11.89 9.64
N HIS A 24 5.15 -10.62 9.97
CA HIS A 24 4.62 -9.45 9.27
C HIS A 24 5.75 -8.65 8.62
N VAL A 25 5.70 -8.53 7.30
CA VAL A 25 6.64 -7.72 6.53
C VAL A 25 5.89 -6.60 5.83
N PHE A 26 6.37 -5.39 5.98
CA PHE A 26 5.79 -4.18 5.40
C PHE A 26 6.71 -3.61 4.34
N ILE A 27 6.14 -3.27 3.20
CA ILE A 27 6.92 -2.94 2.02
C ILE A 27 6.36 -1.70 1.36
N ASP A 28 7.25 -0.75 1.08
CA ASP A 28 6.89 0.53 0.49
C ASP A 28 7.91 0.96 -0.56
N GLY A 29 7.41 1.49 -1.67
CA GLY A 29 8.20 2.10 -2.72
C GLY A 29 8.06 3.62 -2.68
N THR A 30 9.15 4.34 -2.43
CA THR A 30 9.16 5.81 -2.42
C THR A 30 10.07 6.39 -3.52
N PHE A 31 9.56 7.43 -4.18
CA PHE A 31 10.16 8.09 -5.36
C PHE A 31 10.90 9.37 -5.01
N LYS A 32 10.63 9.90 -3.82
CA LYS A 32 10.87 11.32 -3.51
C LYS A 32 12.36 11.66 -3.33
N PHE A 33 13.25 10.67 -3.36
CA PHE A 33 14.68 10.81 -3.03
C PHE A 33 15.62 9.97 -3.92
N CYS A 34 15.16 9.53 -5.09
CA CYS A 34 16.03 8.80 -5.97
C CYS A 34 17.03 9.72 -6.68
N ARG A 35 18.30 9.30 -6.71
CA ARG A 35 19.33 9.90 -7.58
C ARG A 35 18.94 9.73 -9.05
N THR A 36 19.52 10.53 -9.95
CA THR A 36 19.30 10.53 -11.40
C THR A 36 19.27 9.15 -12.07
N PHE A 37 19.89 8.14 -11.46
CA PHE A 37 20.04 6.80 -12.01
C PHE A 37 19.01 5.77 -11.55
N TYR A 38 18.23 6.02 -10.48
CA TYR A 38 17.25 5.06 -9.96
C TYR A 38 15.85 5.66 -9.98
N LEU A 39 14.83 4.83 -10.12
CA LEU A 39 13.44 5.29 -10.15
C LEU A 39 12.81 5.28 -8.76
N GLN A 40 13.14 4.29 -7.92
CA GLN A 40 12.55 4.15 -6.59
C GLN A 40 13.49 3.57 -5.53
N ILE A 41 13.28 3.98 -4.29
CA ILE A 41 13.78 3.32 -3.09
C ILE A 41 12.67 2.40 -2.60
N TYR A 42 12.99 1.12 -2.48
CA TYR A 42 12.10 0.07 -2.04
C TYR A 42 12.53 -0.39 -0.65
N SER A 43 11.72 -0.13 0.37
CA SER A 43 12.07 -0.39 1.76
C SER A 43 11.24 -1.52 2.34
N LEU A 44 11.90 -2.41 3.09
CA LEU A 44 11.27 -3.48 3.84
C LEU A 44 11.39 -3.18 5.34
N HIS A 45 10.26 -3.30 6.03
CA HIS A 45 10.12 -3.04 7.45
C HIS A 45 9.45 -4.21 8.16
N VAL A 46 9.70 -4.32 9.46
CA VAL A 46 8.95 -5.20 10.37
C VAL A 46 8.28 -4.38 11.46
N TRP A 47 7.21 -4.94 12.04
CA TRP A 47 6.57 -4.35 13.22
C TRP A 47 7.10 -5.04 14.48
N GLU A 48 7.74 -4.28 15.35
CA GLU A 48 8.33 -4.80 16.57
C GLU A 48 8.27 -3.76 17.68
N ASN A 49 7.86 -4.17 18.89
CA ASN A 49 7.78 -3.31 20.08
C ASN A 49 7.06 -1.97 19.85
N GLY A 50 6.01 -1.96 19.03
CA GLY A 50 5.22 -0.76 18.76
C GLY A 50 5.80 0.18 17.70
N ILE A 51 6.89 -0.20 17.02
CA ILE A 51 7.53 0.60 15.98
C ILE A 51 7.70 -0.18 14.68
N TYR A 52 7.73 0.54 13.57
CA TYR A 52 8.16 0.00 12.27
C TYR A 52 9.67 0.12 12.15
N LEU A 53 10.38 -1.00 12.22
CA LEU A 53 11.83 -1.07 12.08
C LEU A 53 12.20 -1.25 10.61
N PRO A 54 12.92 -0.31 9.97
CA PRO A 54 13.49 -0.54 8.63
C PRO A 54 14.58 -1.61 8.69
N CYS A 55 14.37 -2.69 7.94
CA CYS A 55 15.31 -3.79 7.87
C CYS A 55 16.17 -3.74 6.61
N ALA A 56 15.61 -3.33 5.48
CA ALA A 56 16.34 -3.30 4.22
C ALA A 56 15.85 -2.17 3.31
N PHE A 57 16.75 -1.63 2.51
CA PHE A 57 16.45 -0.68 1.44
C PHE A 57 17.07 -1.19 0.14
N LEU A 58 16.31 -1.14 -0.95
CA LEU A 58 16.76 -1.51 -2.28
C LEU A 58 16.58 -0.33 -3.23
N LEU A 59 17.58 -0.06 -4.06
CA LEU A 59 17.46 0.89 -5.17
C LEU A 59 17.03 0.14 -6.43
N LEU A 60 15.96 0.59 -7.08
CA LEU A 60 15.40 -0.05 -8.27
C LEU A 60 15.33 0.94 -9.44
N LEU A 61 15.68 0.46 -10.64
CA LEU A 61 15.64 1.24 -11.88
C LEU A 61 14.23 1.40 -12.46
N ASP A 62 13.32 0.48 -12.14
CA ASP A 62 11.96 0.48 -12.68
C ASP A 62 10.97 -0.23 -11.74
N LYS A 63 9.73 -0.38 -12.21
CA LYS A 63 8.58 -1.00 -11.53
C LYS A 63 8.07 -2.27 -12.22
N ARG A 64 8.89 -2.90 -13.06
CA ARG A 64 8.47 -4.10 -13.77
C ARG A 64 8.35 -5.24 -12.77
N GLN A 65 7.40 -6.15 -13.02
CA GLN A 65 7.24 -7.38 -12.23
C GLN A 65 8.56 -8.15 -12.13
N SER A 66 9.29 -8.27 -13.25
CA SER A 66 10.61 -8.91 -13.33
C SER A 66 11.64 -8.28 -12.38
N THR A 67 11.55 -6.98 -12.14
CA THR A 67 12.45 -6.27 -11.21
C THR A 67 12.14 -6.64 -9.77
N TYR A 68 10.86 -6.75 -9.39
CA TYR A 68 10.48 -7.24 -8.07
C TYR A 68 10.80 -8.72 -7.86
N GLU A 69 10.66 -9.55 -8.89
CA GLU A 69 11.09 -10.96 -8.84
C GLU A 69 12.60 -11.07 -8.57
N ARG A 70 13.41 -10.25 -9.24
CA ARG A 70 14.86 -10.16 -8.97
C ARG A 70 15.17 -9.68 -7.54
N VAL A 71 14.44 -8.68 -7.03
CA VAL A 71 14.57 -8.26 -5.61
C VAL A 71 14.36 -9.44 -4.66
N LEU A 72 13.36 -10.27 -4.93
CA LEU A 72 13.07 -11.45 -4.13
C LEU A 72 14.17 -12.50 -4.25
N THR A 73 14.72 -12.73 -5.45
CA THR A 73 15.90 -13.59 -5.64
C THR A 73 17.09 -13.12 -4.81
N VAL A 74 17.38 -11.81 -4.79
CA VAL A 74 18.45 -11.24 -3.96
C VAL A 74 18.19 -11.51 -2.48
N LEU A 75 16.98 -11.27 -1.98
CA LEU A 75 16.62 -11.53 -0.58
C LEU A 75 16.70 -13.01 -0.21
N HIS A 76 16.27 -13.91 -1.09
CA HIS A 76 16.40 -15.36 -0.87
C HIS A 76 17.86 -15.81 -0.83
N SER A 77 18.71 -15.26 -1.69
CA SER A 77 20.16 -15.55 -1.67
C SER A 77 20.80 -15.13 -0.34
N GLU A 78 20.49 -13.93 0.14
CA GLU A 78 20.96 -13.44 1.44
C GLU A 78 20.43 -14.28 2.61
N CYS A 79 19.18 -14.72 2.52
CA CYS A 79 18.57 -15.60 3.50
C CYS A 79 19.28 -16.96 3.58
N PHE A 80 19.61 -17.54 2.42
CA PHE A 80 20.35 -18.79 2.33
C PHE A 80 21.77 -18.66 2.90
N GLU A 81 22.49 -17.59 2.56
CA GLU A 81 23.84 -17.32 3.10
C GLU A 81 23.83 -17.20 4.63
N GLN A 82 22.75 -16.68 5.22
CA GLN A 82 22.56 -16.56 6.67
C GLN A 82 21.98 -17.83 7.33
N GLN A 83 21.82 -18.93 6.58
CA GLN A 83 21.28 -20.20 7.09
C GLN A 83 19.93 -20.03 7.82
N THR A 84 19.09 -19.14 7.32
CA THR A 84 17.76 -18.86 7.87
C THR A 84 16.67 -19.09 6.83
N ALA A 85 15.41 -18.90 7.21
CA ALA A 85 14.26 -19.08 6.32
C ALA A 85 13.42 -17.81 6.29
N PHE A 86 13.22 -17.26 5.09
CA PHE A 86 12.35 -16.11 4.90
C PHE A 86 10.94 -16.60 4.55
N LYS A 87 10.05 -16.64 5.55
CA LYS A 87 8.69 -17.17 5.41
C LYS A 87 7.68 -16.25 6.11
N PRO A 88 7.40 -15.06 5.55
CA PRO A 88 6.42 -14.16 6.14
C PRO A 88 5.02 -14.78 6.10
N GLU A 89 4.21 -14.57 7.13
CA GLU A 89 2.80 -14.98 7.13
C GLU A 89 1.93 -13.93 6.42
N TYR A 90 2.23 -12.65 6.68
CA TYR A 90 1.54 -11.49 6.12
C TYR A 90 2.51 -10.53 5.44
N ILE A 91 2.20 -10.20 4.20
CA ILE A 91 2.97 -9.25 3.40
C ILE A 91 2.11 -8.02 3.15
N HIS A 92 2.52 -6.89 3.72
CA HIS A 92 1.84 -5.62 3.58
C HIS A 92 2.49 -4.81 2.48
N LEU A 93 1.76 -4.51 1.41
CA LEU A 93 2.31 -3.86 0.22
C LEU A 93 1.31 -2.93 -0.46
N ASP A 94 1.80 -2.04 -1.32
CA ASP A 94 0.97 -1.21 -2.19
C ASP A 94 0.24 -2.03 -3.27
N LEU A 95 -0.89 -1.54 -3.78
CA LEU A 95 -1.71 -2.21 -4.80
C LEU A 95 -1.09 -2.16 -6.22
N GLU A 96 0.23 -2.32 -6.32
CA GLU A 96 0.92 -2.40 -7.59
C GLU A 96 0.92 -3.84 -8.10
N VAL A 97 0.31 -4.06 -9.27
CA VAL A 97 0.07 -5.41 -9.83
C VAL A 97 1.37 -6.19 -10.01
N GLY A 98 2.43 -5.55 -10.54
CA GLY A 98 3.70 -6.22 -10.76
C GLY A 98 4.34 -6.71 -9.47
N MET A 99 4.33 -5.87 -8.42
CA MET A 99 4.81 -6.25 -7.10
C MET A 99 3.97 -7.38 -6.50
N MET A 100 2.64 -7.23 -6.52
CA MET A 100 1.74 -8.27 -6.00
C MET A 100 1.97 -9.64 -6.64
N ASN A 101 2.12 -9.68 -7.96
CA ASN A 101 2.38 -10.92 -8.68
C ASN A 101 3.72 -11.54 -8.26
N ALA A 102 4.79 -10.75 -8.20
CA ALA A 102 6.10 -11.23 -7.77
C ALA A 102 6.06 -11.86 -6.38
N PHE A 103 5.40 -11.20 -5.41
CA PHE A 103 5.28 -11.72 -4.05
C PHE A 103 4.37 -12.94 -3.96
N LYS A 104 3.27 -13.01 -4.73
CA LYS A 104 2.44 -14.23 -4.80
C LYS A 104 3.20 -15.42 -5.33
N THR A 105 4.01 -15.23 -6.37
CA THR A 105 4.84 -16.29 -6.97
C THR A 105 5.91 -16.76 -5.99
N SER A 106 6.59 -15.82 -5.31
CA SER A 106 7.67 -16.16 -4.38
C SER A 106 7.18 -16.70 -3.04
N PHE A 107 6.00 -16.29 -2.58
CA PHE A 107 5.47 -16.64 -1.26
C PHE A 107 3.99 -17.08 -1.38
N PRO A 108 3.72 -18.24 -2.01
CA PRO A 108 2.36 -18.68 -2.32
C PRO A 108 1.51 -18.96 -1.07
N SER A 109 2.15 -19.27 0.07
CA SER A 109 1.47 -19.52 1.35
C SER A 109 1.20 -18.25 2.16
N SER A 110 1.77 -17.11 1.78
CA SER A 110 1.63 -15.87 2.53
C SER A 110 0.38 -15.12 2.14
N THR A 111 -0.24 -14.44 3.10
CA THR A 111 -1.41 -13.59 2.85
C THR A 111 -0.96 -12.18 2.52
N ILE A 112 -1.29 -11.71 1.31
CA ILE A 112 -1.06 -10.31 0.93
C ILE A 112 -2.13 -9.41 1.57
N LYS A 113 -1.65 -8.35 2.21
CA LYS A 113 -2.45 -7.31 2.87
C LYS A 113 -2.17 -5.98 2.17
N PRO A 114 -3.13 -5.42 1.42
CA PRO A 114 -2.89 -4.16 0.73
C PRO A 114 -2.91 -2.99 1.70
N CYS A 115 -2.08 -1.99 1.41
CA CYS A 115 -2.00 -0.72 2.10
C CYS A 115 -3.35 0.02 2.11
N GLN A 116 -3.97 0.16 3.29
CA GLN A 116 -5.24 0.89 3.44
C GLN A 116 -5.11 2.38 3.09
N TYR A 117 -3.93 2.96 3.32
CA TYR A 117 -3.67 4.35 2.95
C TYR A 117 -3.73 4.57 1.43
N ARG A 118 -3.12 3.69 0.61
CA ARG A 118 -3.21 3.79 -0.86
C ARG A 118 -4.63 3.59 -1.36
N ILE A 119 -5.41 2.72 -0.71
CA ILE A 119 -6.85 2.56 -1.03
C ILE A 119 -7.59 3.86 -0.75
N ALA A 120 -7.41 4.46 0.43
CA ALA A 120 -7.99 5.74 0.78
C ALA A 120 -7.56 6.85 -0.20
N GLN A 121 -6.27 6.91 -0.53
CA GLN A 121 -5.73 7.89 -1.49
C GLN A 121 -6.38 7.74 -2.88
N THR A 122 -6.57 6.50 -3.34
CA THR A 122 -7.21 6.21 -4.63
C THR A 122 -8.68 6.65 -4.63
N ARG A 123 -9.44 6.33 -3.57
CA ARG A 123 -10.83 6.80 -3.40
C ARG A 123 -10.91 8.32 -3.41
N TYR A 124 -10.00 9.00 -2.70
CA TYR A 124 -9.94 10.45 -2.71
C TYR A 124 -9.61 11.03 -4.10
N ARG A 125 -8.77 10.34 -4.90
CA ARG A 125 -8.55 10.72 -6.31
C ARG A 125 -9.83 10.63 -7.13
N PHE A 126 -10.66 9.61 -6.93
CA PHE A 126 -11.96 9.51 -7.62
C PHE A 126 -12.90 10.66 -7.21
N ILE A 127 -12.96 11.00 -5.91
CA ILE A 127 -13.70 12.18 -5.43
C ILE A 127 -13.24 13.46 -6.15
N ASN A 128 -11.92 13.63 -6.35
CA ASN A 128 -11.39 14.79 -7.08
C ASN A 128 -11.73 14.73 -8.57
N GLN A 129 -11.66 13.56 -9.21
CA GLN A 129 -11.98 13.37 -10.63
C GLN A 129 -13.41 13.77 -10.96
N VAL A 130 -14.35 13.43 -10.07
CA VAL A 130 -15.77 13.82 -10.23
C VAL A 130 -16.10 15.17 -9.58
N LEU A 131 -15.09 15.97 -9.20
CA LEU A 131 -15.25 17.33 -8.66
C LEU A 131 -16.09 17.41 -7.36
N LEU A 132 -16.02 16.37 -6.52
CA LEU A 132 -16.71 16.30 -5.22
C LEU A 132 -15.79 16.68 -4.04
N SER A 133 -14.58 17.19 -4.29
CA SER A 133 -13.60 17.52 -3.23
C SER A 133 -14.10 18.55 -2.24
N LEU A 134 -14.84 19.55 -2.71
CA LEU A 134 -15.41 20.60 -1.85
C LEU A 134 -16.52 20.03 -0.96
N VAL A 135 -17.37 19.15 -1.51
CA VAL A 135 -18.41 18.42 -0.77
C VAL A 135 -17.79 17.48 0.26
N TYR A 136 -16.72 16.77 -0.08
CA TYR A 136 -16.02 15.92 0.88
C TYR A 136 -15.43 16.73 2.06
N LYS A 137 -14.93 17.94 1.77
CA LYS A 137 -14.28 18.84 2.74
C LYS A 137 -15.24 19.75 3.48
N SER A 138 -16.49 19.91 3.02
CA SER A 138 -17.48 20.74 3.71
C SER A 138 -17.68 20.14 5.11
N GLY A 139 -17.06 20.79 6.10
CA GLY A 139 -17.10 20.37 7.50
C GLY A 139 -18.46 20.67 8.16
N VAL A 140 -19.50 20.92 7.36
CA VAL A 140 -20.84 21.21 7.87
C VAL A 140 -21.36 19.96 8.55
N ARG A 141 -21.40 19.99 9.89
CA ARG A 141 -22.03 18.93 10.69
C ARG A 141 -23.47 18.77 10.19
N GLY A 142 -23.80 17.56 9.71
CA GLY A 142 -25.14 17.23 9.23
C GLY A 142 -25.30 17.22 7.71
N ASP A 143 -24.27 17.55 6.93
CA ASP A 143 -24.30 17.36 5.48
C ASP A 143 -24.29 15.86 5.13
N HIS A 144 -25.46 15.36 4.74
CA HIS A 144 -25.66 13.96 4.38
C HIS A 144 -24.74 13.53 3.22
N THR A 145 -24.43 14.42 2.28
CA THR A 145 -23.59 14.11 1.12
C THR A 145 -22.12 13.89 1.50
N ALA A 146 -21.58 14.77 2.35
CA ALA A 146 -20.21 14.64 2.88
C ALA A 146 -20.08 13.39 3.74
N LYS A 147 -21.11 13.04 4.52
CA LYS A 147 -21.17 11.82 5.32
C LYS A 147 -21.18 10.58 4.43
N TRP A 148 -22.01 10.57 3.38
CA TRP A 148 -22.08 9.49 2.40
C TRP A 148 -20.72 9.22 1.73
N LEU A 149 -20.02 10.27 1.30
CA LEU A 149 -18.67 10.14 0.73
C LEU A 149 -17.67 9.53 1.74
N LYS A 150 -17.79 9.87 3.03
CA LYS A 150 -16.94 9.32 4.10
C LYS A 150 -17.27 7.86 4.40
N THR A 151 -18.52 7.43 4.28
CA THR A 151 -18.94 6.02 4.44
C THR A 151 -18.16 5.09 3.51
N CYS A 152 -17.81 5.55 2.30
CA CYS A 152 -16.98 4.78 1.36
C CYS A 152 -15.62 4.39 1.92
N PHE A 153 -15.05 5.17 2.84
CA PHE A 153 -13.78 4.87 3.49
C PHE A 153 -13.92 3.88 4.64
N VAL A 154 -15.09 3.82 5.27
CA VAL A 154 -15.37 2.86 6.35
C VAL A 154 -15.51 1.44 5.80
N LEU A 155 -15.89 1.27 4.53
CA LEU A 155 -16.03 -0.05 3.91
C LEU A 155 -14.77 -0.93 3.98
N THR A 156 -13.56 -0.35 4.04
CA THR A 156 -12.32 -1.14 4.21
C THR A 156 -12.20 -1.79 5.57
N ALA A 157 -12.98 -1.33 6.56
CA ALA A 157 -13.01 -1.89 7.91
C ALA A 157 -14.10 -2.96 8.07
N LEU A 158 -14.88 -3.26 7.03
CA LEU A 158 -15.88 -4.31 7.06
C LEU A 158 -15.25 -5.69 6.92
N ASP A 159 -16.01 -6.70 7.35
CA ASP A 159 -15.73 -8.08 6.96
C ASP A 159 -15.92 -8.22 5.43
N PRO A 160 -15.02 -8.92 4.71
CA PRO A 160 -15.16 -9.17 3.28
C PRO A 160 -16.52 -9.71 2.84
N ASP A 161 -17.15 -10.57 3.64
CA ASP A 161 -18.42 -11.20 3.31
C ASP A 161 -19.59 -10.22 3.42
N ASN A 162 -19.44 -9.21 4.29
CA ASN A 162 -20.43 -8.15 4.48
C ASN A 162 -20.26 -6.98 3.51
N PHE A 163 -19.14 -6.92 2.78
CA PHE A 163 -18.84 -5.79 1.91
C PHE A 163 -19.91 -5.59 0.84
N GLU A 164 -20.31 -6.67 0.15
CA GLU A 164 -21.24 -6.56 -0.98
C GLU A 164 -22.59 -6.03 -0.50
N ASN A 165 -23.11 -6.58 0.61
CA ASN A 165 -24.35 -6.12 1.23
C ASN A 165 -24.25 -4.66 1.67
N ALA A 166 -23.17 -4.25 2.35
CA ALA A 166 -22.98 -2.86 2.75
C ALA A 166 -22.85 -1.91 1.54
N PHE A 167 -22.22 -2.36 0.46
CA PHE A 167 -22.12 -1.56 -0.75
C PHE A 167 -23.50 -1.31 -1.38
N HIS A 168 -24.33 -2.34 -1.52
CA HIS A 168 -25.67 -2.18 -2.09
C HIS A 168 -26.64 -1.46 -1.15
N PHE A 169 -26.79 -1.97 0.08
CA PHE A 169 -27.82 -1.50 1.01
C PHE A 169 -27.44 -0.23 1.77
N THR A 170 -26.18 0.20 1.73
CA THR A 170 -25.76 1.47 2.32
C THR A 170 -25.34 2.46 1.24
N LEU A 171 -24.38 2.12 0.38
CA LEU A 171 -23.87 3.12 -0.56
C LEU A 171 -24.79 3.40 -1.74
N ILE A 172 -25.32 2.36 -2.39
CA ILE A 172 -26.22 2.56 -3.53
C ILE A 172 -27.59 3.07 -3.05
N ALA A 173 -28.13 2.48 -1.98
CA ALA A 173 -29.45 2.85 -1.48
C ALA A 173 -29.53 4.29 -0.95
N GLU A 174 -28.44 4.82 -0.38
CA GLU A 174 -28.39 6.17 0.19
C GLU A 174 -27.67 7.18 -0.71
N VAL A 175 -27.57 6.94 -2.02
CA VAL A 175 -26.97 7.92 -2.95
C VAL A 175 -27.70 9.26 -2.82
N PRO A 176 -26.99 10.38 -2.58
CA PRO A 176 -27.65 11.67 -2.40
C PRO A 176 -28.37 12.16 -3.66
N GLU A 177 -29.67 12.39 -3.56
CA GLU A 177 -30.50 13.03 -4.60
C GLU A 177 -30.32 14.57 -4.61
N ILE A 178 -29.19 15.10 -5.05
CA ILE A 178 -28.94 16.57 -5.02
C ILE A 178 -28.26 17.07 -6.30
N GLN A 179 -28.48 18.36 -6.64
CA GLN A 179 -28.02 19.24 -7.74
C GLN A 179 -26.59 19.08 -8.31
N SER A 180 -25.77 18.15 -7.80
CA SER A 180 -24.42 17.85 -8.28
C SER A 180 -24.40 17.15 -9.65
N GLY A 181 -25.56 16.88 -10.26
CA GLY A 181 -25.69 16.08 -11.47
C GLY A 181 -25.33 14.61 -11.23
N ASP A 182 -24.84 13.93 -12.26
CA ASP A 182 -24.44 12.52 -12.26
C ASP A 182 -23.12 12.23 -11.52
N ARG A 183 -22.53 13.20 -10.81
CA ARG A 183 -21.19 13.07 -10.20
C ARG A 183 -21.10 11.96 -9.13
N PHE A 184 -22.17 11.77 -8.35
CA PHE A 184 -22.22 10.68 -7.36
C PHE A 184 -22.31 9.31 -8.04
N ASP A 185 -23.07 9.21 -9.14
CA ASP A 185 -23.12 8.00 -9.96
C ASP A 185 -21.78 7.72 -10.63
N GLN A 186 -21.12 8.74 -11.20
CA GLN A 186 -19.77 8.64 -11.74
C GLN A 186 -18.78 8.15 -10.68
N PHE A 187 -18.88 8.64 -9.44
CA PHE A 187 -18.05 8.16 -8.34
C PHE A 187 -18.33 6.69 -7.99
N LEU A 188 -19.60 6.27 -7.98
CA LEU A 188 -19.97 4.87 -7.81
C LEU A 188 -19.43 4.00 -8.95
N VAL A 189 -19.44 4.49 -10.20
CA VAL A 189 -18.83 3.81 -11.34
C VAL A 189 -17.32 3.69 -11.16
N CYS A 190 -16.63 4.75 -10.72
CA CYS A 190 -15.19 4.69 -10.40
C CYS A 190 -14.91 3.65 -9.30
N LEU A 191 -15.71 3.61 -8.24
CA LEU A 191 -15.60 2.60 -7.19
C LEU A 191 -15.89 1.20 -7.72
N HIS A 192 -16.93 1.04 -8.53
CA HIS A 192 -17.34 -0.24 -9.11
C HIS A 192 -16.21 -0.83 -9.98
N ASN A 193 -15.68 -0.03 -10.91
CA ASN A 193 -14.67 -0.45 -11.87
C ASN A 193 -13.32 -0.82 -11.22
N ASN A 194 -13.01 -0.26 -10.04
CA ASN A 194 -11.72 -0.48 -9.38
C ASN A 194 -11.79 -1.50 -8.23
N TYR A 195 -12.97 -1.75 -7.63
CA TYR A 195 -13.06 -2.49 -6.37
C TYR A 195 -14.08 -3.64 -6.33
N ARG A 196 -14.89 -3.88 -7.38
CA ARG A 196 -16.18 -4.56 -7.16
C ARG A 196 -16.37 -6.05 -7.52
N TRP A 197 -15.51 -6.81 -8.22
CA TRP A 197 -15.83 -8.25 -8.41
C TRP A 197 -14.65 -9.22 -8.52
N LYS A 198 -14.97 -10.54 -8.44
CA LYS A 198 -14.08 -11.72 -8.62
C LYS A 198 -13.20 -11.71 -9.88
N THR A 199 -13.49 -10.81 -10.83
CA THR A 199 -12.74 -10.56 -12.08
C THR A 199 -11.90 -9.27 -12.02
N SER A 200 -12.09 -8.42 -11.01
CA SER A 200 -11.21 -7.30 -10.70
C SER A 200 -9.92 -7.85 -10.09
N LYS A 201 -8.80 -7.14 -10.30
CA LYS A 201 -7.52 -7.53 -9.70
C LYS A 201 -7.52 -7.45 -8.17
N PHE A 202 -8.54 -6.83 -7.55
CA PHE A 202 -8.55 -6.46 -6.12
C PHE A 202 -9.92 -6.71 -5.46
N THR A 203 -10.19 -7.98 -5.12
CA THR A 203 -11.43 -8.39 -4.44
C THR A 203 -11.52 -7.88 -3.00
N PRO A 204 -12.73 -7.70 -2.42
CA PRO A 204 -12.91 -7.31 -1.02
C PRO A 204 -12.16 -8.20 -0.03
N SER A 205 -12.07 -9.51 -0.30
CA SER A 205 -11.26 -10.45 0.49
C SER A 205 -9.78 -10.07 0.63
N LEU A 206 -9.25 -9.30 -0.32
CA LEU A 206 -7.88 -8.80 -0.26
C LEU A 206 -7.77 -7.61 0.69
N TRP A 207 -8.68 -6.65 0.62
CA TRP A 207 -8.49 -5.33 1.23
C TRP A 207 -9.42 -5.00 2.40
N ALA A 208 -10.61 -5.59 2.48
CA ALA A 208 -11.55 -5.40 3.58
C ALA A 208 -11.10 -6.22 4.79
N SER A 209 -11.14 -5.61 5.97
CA SER A 209 -10.78 -6.27 7.23
C SER A 209 -11.10 -5.42 8.44
N GLN A 210 -11.61 -6.08 9.47
CA GLN A 210 -11.81 -5.48 10.79
C GLN A 210 -10.49 -5.21 11.53
N ASP A 211 -9.45 -6.01 11.28
CA ASP A 211 -8.11 -5.73 11.81
C ASP A 211 -7.46 -4.54 11.06
N THR A 212 -7.55 -3.36 11.68
CA THR A 212 -7.00 -2.09 11.20
C THR A 212 -5.77 -1.64 11.99
N HIS A 213 -5.33 -2.38 13.01
CA HIS A 213 -4.26 -1.93 13.90
C HIS A 213 -2.89 -2.00 13.23
N LEU A 214 -2.62 -3.08 12.50
CA LEU A 214 -1.39 -3.24 11.73
C LEU A 214 -1.47 -2.70 10.30
N ARG A 215 -2.65 -2.26 9.84
CA ARG A 215 -2.86 -1.74 8.47
C ARG A 215 -2.82 -0.22 8.36
N ARG A 216 -2.70 0.48 9.50
CA ARG A 216 -2.56 1.94 9.55
C ARG A 216 -1.12 2.34 9.26
N ASN A 217 -0.84 2.51 7.98
CA ASN A 217 0.46 2.82 7.38
C ASN A 217 1.08 4.19 7.78
N ASN A 218 0.42 4.95 8.65
CA ASN A 218 0.88 6.27 9.08
C ASN A 218 2.27 6.27 9.73
N ALA A 219 2.68 5.17 10.38
CA ALA A 219 3.93 5.15 11.15
C ALA A 219 5.19 4.81 10.33
N TYR A 220 5.12 3.95 9.30
CA TYR A 220 6.25 3.82 8.37
C TYR A 220 6.30 5.00 7.38
N GLU A 221 5.16 5.56 6.92
CA GLU A 221 5.22 6.79 6.11
C GLU A 221 5.78 7.96 6.92
N ALA A 222 5.52 8.02 8.24
CA ALA A 222 6.21 8.94 9.13
C ALA A 222 7.72 8.63 9.24
N CYS A 223 8.13 7.36 9.20
CA CYS A 223 9.53 6.96 9.09
C CYS A 223 10.15 7.44 7.77
N HIS A 224 9.47 7.27 6.64
CA HIS A 224 9.88 7.78 5.33
C HIS A 224 9.89 9.31 5.28
N SER A 225 8.93 9.98 5.92
CA SER A 225 8.87 11.44 6.06
C SER A 225 9.98 11.97 6.99
N ARG A 226 10.39 11.20 8.00
CA ARG A 226 11.56 11.50 8.83
C ARG A 226 12.86 11.27 8.07
N PHE A 227 12.98 10.16 7.35
CA PHE A 227 14.10 9.85 6.47
C PHE A 227 14.25 10.90 5.38
N ALA A 228 13.15 11.32 4.77
CA ALA A 228 13.04 12.45 3.85
C ALA A 228 13.63 13.75 4.42
N LYS A 229 13.35 14.04 5.70
CA LYS A 229 13.88 15.22 6.40
C LYS A 229 15.37 15.11 6.71
N SER A 230 15.94 13.89 6.72
CA SER A 230 17.38 13.68 6.88
C SER A 230 18.17 14.02 5.61
N PHE A 231 17.51 14.15 4.45
CA PHE A 231 18.14 14.66 3.24
C PHE A 231 17.96 16.19 3.16
N LYS A 232 19.07 16.93 3.01
CA LYS A 232 19.06 18.40 2.85
C LYS A 232 18.37 18.87 1.55
N SER A 233 18.15 17.95 0.61
CA SER A 233 17.56 18.16 -0.71
C SER A 233 17.00 16.81 -1.22
N PRO A 234 15.91 16.76 -2.02
CA PRO A 234 15.50 15.56 -2.74
C PRO A 234 16.64 14.96 -3.60
N HIS A 235 17.56 15.82 -4.03
CA HIS A 235 18.76 15.51 -4.78
C HIS A 235 19.97 16.08 -4.03
N THR A 236 20.49 15.35 -3.05
CA THR A 236 21.77 15.71 -2.44
C THR A 236 22.88 15.27 -3.41
N ASN A 237 23.53 16.24 -4.06
CA ASN A 237 24.75 15.97 -4.81
C ASN A 237 25.79 15.39 -3.85
N VAL A 238 26.36 14.25 -4.21
CA VAL A 238 27.58 13.73 -3.57
C VAL A 238 28.71 14.01 -4.54
N PHE A 239 28.97 15.30 -4.71
CA PHE A 239 30.22 15.91 -5.12
C PHE A 239 30.31 17.23 -4.35
#